data_AF-A0A522CX86-F1
#
_entry.id   AF-A0A522CX86-F1
#
_cell.length_a   1.000
_cell.length_b   1.000
_cell.length_c   1.000
_cell.angle_alpha   90.00
_cell.angle_beta   90.00
_cell.angle_gamma   90.00
#
_symmetry.space_group_name_H-M   'P 1'
#
loop_
_entity.id
_entity.type
_entity.pdbx_description
1 polymer ?
#
loop_
_entity_poly.entity_id
_entity_poly.type
_entity_poly.pdbx_seq_one_letter_code
_entity_poly.pdbx_strand_id
1 'polypeptide(L)'
;MRLTTKVFTVLLVLLFGTALFAGQWVYKPMSINAQKGDVVLSPGEGFIHDMLGLLGCYWSHSGMAIDDGANIRHNTMYVSEVPIEYNYFLGIKTTPKRLNPDRLSNGLPGILTEDIDTTYNVTKSFMASGGAVLKPTATNEAGYRGALNAAAEVMKYLVAYYRVNSYMNIYQLDYVNYLIKGRGNACSGTCWYANYFSGKTMSVATIPPNLVSVCASNMYSSVVNMVRDNAGGFGSFVIDIEGLFGTGADEKVANQIVNTFAFDRSTDTSSYWRSRVGSLTAHANAPDHLLLQNFINPAGANPGVQTESTSYYGQVDPLVITAGYYYWVD
;
A
#
# COMPACT_ATOMS: atom_id res chain seq x y z
N MET A 1 7.83 -54.20 -47.23
CA MET A 1 8.29 -53.70 -45.90
C MET A 1 7.71 -54.56 -44.80
N ARG A 2 8.55 -55.05 -43.88
CA ARG A 2 8.13 -55.82 -42.69
C ARG A 2 7.35 -54.90 -41.73
N LEU A 3 6.42 -55.46 -40.96
CA LEU A 3 5.57 -54.73 -40.00
C LEU A 3 6.38 -53.82 -39.07
N THR A 4 7.54 -54.31 -38.61
CA THR A 4 8.50 -53.58 -37.78
C THR A 4 9.02 -52.30 -38.43
N THR A 5 9.29 -52.32 -39.74
CA THR A 5 9.77 -51.12 -40.46
C THR A 5 8.67 -50.05 -40.54
N LYS A 6 7.41 -50.44 -40.74
CA LYS A 6 6.27 -49.49 -40.78
C LYS A 6 6.03 -48.84 -39.43
N VAL A 7 6.08 -49.63 -38.34
CA VAL A 7 5.91 -49.12 -36.97
C VAL A 7 7.03 -48.14 -36.61
N PHE A 8 8.28 -48.47 -36.96
CA PHE A 8 9.42 -47.60 -36.68
C PHE A 8 9.36 -46.28 -37.46
N THR A 9 8.92 -46.31 -38.73
CA THR A 9 8.72 -45.09 -39.52
C THR A 9 7.60 -44.21 -38.95
N VAL A 10 6.48 -44.80 -38.52
CA VAL A 10 5.38 -44.04 -37.88
C VAL A 10 5.82 -43.42 -36.55
N LEU A 11 6.58 -44.16 -35.73
CA LEU A 11 7.12 -43.64 -34.47
C LEU A 11 8.10 -42.49 -34.73
N LEU A 12 9.01 -42.60 -35.71
CA LEU A 12 9.91 -41.52 -36.10
C LEU A 12 9.14 -40.28 -36.59
N VAL A 13 8.11 -40.45 -37.42
CA VAL A 13 7.27 -39.34 -37.89
C VAL A 13 6.50 -38.69 -36.73
N LEU A 14 6.04 -39.44 -35.73
CA LEU A 14 5.39 -38.87 -34.54
C LEU A 14 6.38 -38.15 -33.61
N LEU A 15 7.59 -38.71 -33.41
CA LEU A 15 8.64 -38.15 -32.54
C LEU A 15 9.22 -36.86 -33.12
N PHE A 16 9.37 -36.77 -34.44
CA PHE A 16 9.87 -35.57 -35.12
C PHE A 16 8.77 -34.63 -35.61
N GLY A 17 7.55 -35.13 -35.85
CA GLY A 17 6.39 -34.32 -36.20
C GLY A 17 5.88 -33.47 -35.02
N THR A 18 6.06 -33.92 -33.79
CA THR A 18 5.76 -33.11 -32.59
C THR A 18 6.83 -32.05 -32.30
N ALA A 19 8.06 -32.24 -32.80
CA ALA A 19 9.16 -31.28 -32.65
C ALA A 19 9.13 -30.16 -33.71
N LEU A 20 8.48 -30.38 -34.87
CA LEU A 20 8.38 -29.41 -35.98
C LEU A 20 7.19 -28.43 -35.85
N PHE A 21 6.32 -28.60 -34.85
CA PHE A 21 5.17 -27.73 -34.55
C PHE A 21 5.20 -27.20 -33.11
N ALA A 22 6.37 -27.14 -32.48
CA ALA A 22 6.50 -26.75 -31.08
C ALA A 22 6.50 -25.23 -30.88
N GLY A 23 5.73 -24.50 -31.69
CA GLY A 23 5.40 -23.14 -31.32
C GLY A 23 4.56 -23.16 -30.03
N GLN A 24 4.78 -22.19 -29.15
CA GLN A 24 4.07 -22.11 -27.87
C GLN A 24 3.42 -20.74 -27.71
N TRP A 25 2.22 -20.73 -27.14
CA TRP A 25 1.58 -19.51 -26.67
C TRP A 25 2.28 -19.05 -25.39
N VAL A 26 2.93 -17.89 -25.46
CA VAL A 26 3.60 -17.25 -24.33
C VAL A 26 2.74 -16.08 -23.86
N TYR A 27 2.52 -15.97 -22.55
CA TYR A 27 1.86 -14.82 -21.95
C TYR A 27 2.84 -13.67 -21.81
N LYS A 28 2.47 -12.49 -22.33
CA LYS A 28 3.11 -11.23 -21.99
C LYS A 28 2.31 -10.55 -20.86
N PRO A 29 2.93 -10.34 -19.68
CA PRO A 29 2.28 -9.69 -18.54
C PRO A 29 1.76 -8.28 -18.82
N MET A 30 0.85 -7.83 -17.96
CA MET A 30 0.41 -6.44 -17.92
C MET A 30 1.57 -5.50 -17.58
N SER A 31 1.44 -4.25 -18.00
CA SER A 31 2.39 -3.20 -17.63
C SER A 31 1.69 -1.85 -17.45
N ILE A 32 2.39 -0.91 -16.83
CA ILE A 32 1.94 0.48 -16.66
C ILE A 32 2.90 1.46 -17.33
N ASN A 33 2.44 2.68 -17.59
CA ASN A 33 3.24 3.76 -18.15
C ASN A 33 4.25 4.37 -17.15
N ALA A 34 4.99 3.55 -16.41
CA ALA A 34 6.01 3.95 -15.43
C ALA A 34 7.39 3.42 -15.83
N GLN A 35 8.41 4.22 -15.55
CA GLN A 35 9.81 3.78 -15.56
C GLN A 35 10.28 3.52 -14.13
N LYS A 36 11.36 2.76 -14.00
CA LYS A 36 11.98 2.47 -12.71
C LYS A 36 12.27 3.74 -11.89
N GLY A 37 11.75 3.79 -10.67
CA GLY A 37 11.87 4.92 -9.73
C GLY A 37 10.73 5.95 -9.79
N ASP A 38 9.84 5.84 -10.79
CA ASP A 38 8.60 6.61 -10.82
C ASP A 38 7.69 6.18 -9.65
N VAL A 39 6.94 7.13 -9.10
CA VAL A 39 5.97 6.85 -8.03
C VAL A 39 4.60 6.65 -8.64
N VAL A 40 3.92 5.58 -8.27
CA VAL A 40 2.54 5.30 -8.66
C VAL A 40 1.63 5.75 -7.53
N LEU A 41 0.63 6.56 -7.84
CA LEU A 41 -0.42 7.00 -6.92
C LEU A 41 -1.74 6.32 -7.27
N SER A 42 -2.50 5.93 -6.25
CA SER A 42 -3.81 5.29 -6.43
C SER A 42 -4.82 5.86 -5.44
N PRO A 43 -6.07 6.10 -5.89
CA PRO A 43 -7.16 6.26 -4.97
C PRO A 43 -7.42 4.93 -4.27
N GLY A 44 -8.21 4.97 -3.21
CA GLY A 44 -8.54 3.81 -2.40
C GLY A 44 -9.77 4.13 -1.57
N GLU A 45 -10.12 3.21 -0.69
CA GLU A 45 -11.31 3.31 0.15
C GLU A 45 -10.99 3.00 1.62
N GLY A 46 -11.94 3.28 2.50
CA GLY A 46 -11.86 3.01 3.94
C GLY A 46 -11.33 4.18 4.77
N PHE A 47 -11.22 3.97 6.08
CA PHE A 47 -10.98 5.05 7.05
C PHE A 47 -9.68 5.85 6.85
N ILE A 48 -8.65 5.27 6.22
CA ILE A 48 -7.42 6.00 5.86
C ILE A 48 -7.73 7.00 4.73
N HIS A 49 -8.50 6.59 3.73
CA HIS A 49 -8.92 7.48 2.65
C HIS A 49 -9.75 8.64 3.19
N ASP A 50 -10.74 8.38 4.05
CA ASP A 50 -11.55 9.43 4.68
C ASP A 50 -10.69 10.44 5.45
N MET A 51 -9.74 9.94 6.24
CA MET A 51 -8.80 10.77 6.99
C MET A 51 -7.94 11.63 6.06
N LEU A 52 -7.44 11.07 4.96
CA LEU A 52 -6.62 11.78 3.98
C LEU A 52 -7.44 12.80 3.17
N GLY A 53 -8.71 12.51 2.90
CA GLY A 53 -9.64 13.44 2.26
C GLY A 53 -9.82 14.73 3.08
N LEU A 54 -9.78 14.65 4.42
CA LEU A 54 -9.82 15.82 5.29
C LEU A 54 -8.57 16.71 5.19
N LEU A 55 -7.44 16.14 4.76
CA LEU A 55 -6.21 16.88 4.48
C LEU A 55 -6.20 17.46 3.04
N GLY A 56 -7.27 17.24 2.28
CA GLY A 56 -7.36 17.63 0.87
C GLY A 56 -6.58 16.70 -0.06
N CYS A 57 -6.16 15.51 0.39
CA CYS A 57 -5.53 14.52 -0.48
C CYS A 57 -6.58 13.79 -1.31
N TYR A 58 -6.25 13.50 -2.56
CA TYR A 58 -7.08 12.71 -3.47
C TYR A 58 -6.64 11.24 -3.50
N TRP A 59 -5.34 10.97 -3.54
CA TRP A 59 -4.79 9.61 -3.52
C TRP A 59 -4.55 9.16 -2.08
N SER A 60 -4.92 7.91 -1.79
CA SER A 60 -4.76 7.30 -0.45
C SER A 60 -3.73 6.19 -0.42
N HIS A 61 -3.22 5.76 -1.58
CA HIS A 61 -2.17 4.76 -1.68
C HIS A 61 -1.07 5.18 -2.65
N SER A 62 0.14 4.64 -2.43
CA SER A 62 1.27 4.88 -3.34
C SER A 62 2.27 3.73 -3.32
N GLY A 63 3.07 3.66 -4.38
CA GLY A 63 4.18 2.73 -4.51
C GLY A 63 5.24 3.30 -5.45
N MET A 64 6.32 2.57 -5.63
CA MET A 64 7.38 2.92 -6.56
C MET A 64 7.53 1.80 -7.60
N ALA A 65 7.60 2.16 -8.87
CA ALA A 65 7.97 1.23 -9.92
C ALA A 65 9.43 0.81 -9.71
N ILE A 66 9.68 -0.50 -9.59
CA ILE A 66 11.04 -1.03 -9.34
C ILE A 66 11.74 -1.53 -10.61
N ASP A 67 11.02 -1.46 -11.72
CA ASP A 67 11.43 -1.70 -13.10
C ASP A 67 10.55 -0.83 -14.02
N ASP A 68 10.65 -1.08 -15.33
CA ASP A 68 9.93 -0.31 -16.34
C ASP A 68 8.48 -0.80 -16.50
N GLY A 69 7.72 -0.61 -15.44
CA GLY A 69 6.27 -0.72 -15.42
C GLY A 69 5.74 -2.14 -15.30
N ALA A 70 6.55 -3.12 -14.91
CA ALA A 70 6.14 -4.51 -14.70
C ALA A 70 5.88 -4.86 -13.23
N ASN A 71 6.52 -4.14 -12.29
CA ASN A 71 6.36 -4.37 -10.86
C ASN A 71 6.29 -3.07 -10.07
N ILE A 72 5.41 -3.06 -9.06
CA ILE A 72 5.31 -1.99 -8.07
C ILE A 72 5.76 -2.54 -6.72
N ARG A 73 6.66 -1.81 -6.05
CA ARG A 73 6.99 -2.06 -4.65
C ARG A 73 6.32 -1.01 -3.79
N HIS A 74 5.57 -1.47 -2.80
CA HIS A 74 4.78 -0.61 -1.92
C HIS A 74 4.70 -1.24 -0.53
N ASN A 75 3.99 -0.59 0.37
CA ASN A 75 3.88 -1.00 1.76
C ASN A 75 2.41 -1.19 2.10
N THR A 76 2.02 -2.32 2.67
CA THR A 76 0.62 -2.56 3.02
C THR A 76 0.46 -3.44 4.25
N MET A 77 -0.74 -3.40 4.82
CA MET A 77 -1.19 -4.31 5.86
C MET A 77 -2.43 -5.03 5.39
N TYR A 78 -2.39 -6.36 5.36
CA TYR A 78 -3.57 -7.17 5.11
C TYR A 78 -4.38 -7.33 6.39
N VAL A 79 -5.67 -7.09 6.27
CA VAL A 79 -6.63 -7.25 7.37
C VAL A 79 -6.60 -8.66 7.94
N SER A 80 -6.46 -9.68 7.07
CA SER A 80 -6.35 -11.08 7.47
C SER A 80 -5.15 -11.36 8.38
N GLU A 81 -4.12 -10.51 8.34
CA GLU A 81 -2.94 -10.60 9.20
C GLU A 81 -3.14 -9.92 10.56
N VAL A 82 -4.28 -9.29 10.81
CA VAL A 82 -4.64 -8.64 12.09
C VAL A 82 -5.80 -9.41 12.76
N PRO A 83 -5.54 -10.57 13.36
CA PRO A 83 -6.59 -11.40 13.95
C PRO A 83 -7.18 -10.72 15.20
N ILE A 84 -8.43 -11.07 15.52
CA ILE A 84 -9.07 -10.67 16.78
C ILE A 84 -8.59 -11.56 17.93
N GLU A 85 -8.21 -10.93 19.04
CA GLU A 85 -8.04 -11.60 20.34
C GLU A 85 -9.39 -11.70 21.05
N TYR A 86 -9.69 -12.86 21.63
CA TYR A 86 -10.94 -13.13 22.36
C TYR A 86 -10.69 -13.31 23.86
N ASN A 87 -11.71 -13.00 24.65
CA ASN A 87 -11.81 -13.41 26.06
C ASN A 87 -12.16 -14.89 26.13
N TYR A 88 -11.72 -15.56 27.20
CA TYR A 88 -11.99 -16.97 27.43
C TYR A 88 -12.66 -17.16 28.78
N PHE A 89 -13.70 -17.99 28.81
CA PHE A 89 -14.30 -18.50 30.04
C PHE A 89 -14.30 -20.03 29.96
N LEU A 90 -13.67 -20.67 30.96
CA LEU A 90 -13.52 -22.14 31.00
C LEU A 90 -12.94 -22.74 29.71
N GLY A 91 -11.99 -22.06 29.07
CA GLY A 91 -11.36 -22.51 27.82
C GLY A 91 -12.18 -22.30 26.54
N ILE A 92 -13.40 -21.76 26.65
CA ILE A 92 -14.27 -21.45 25.52
C ILE A 92 -14.11 -19.98 25.14
N LYS A 93 -13.94 -19.69 23.84
CA LYS A 93 -13.94 -18.31 23.33
C LYS A 93 -15.29 -17.67 23.62
N THR A 94 -15.26 -16.49 24.20
CA THR A 94 -16.46 -15.71 24.54
C THR A 94 -16.52 -14.48 23.63
N THR A 95 -16.19 -13.30 24.15
CA THR A 95 -16.31 -12.03 23.44
C THR A 95 -14.96 -11.57 22.87
N PRO A 96 -14.93 -10.85 21.73
CA PRO A 96 -13.74 -10.14 21.30
C PRO A 96 -13.25 -9.19 22.38
N LYS A 97 -11.95 -9.24 22.56
CA LYS A 97 -11.23 -8.37 23.47
C LYS A 97 -10.71 -7.14 22.74
N ARG A 98 -10.06 -7.36 21.59
CA ARG A 98 -9.35 -6.36 20.77
C ARG A 98 -8.78 -6.98 19.50
N LEU A 99 -8.30 -6.16 18.57
CA LEU A 99 -7.41 -6.61 17.49
C LEU A 99 -6.06 -7.02 18.08
N ASN A 100 -5.36 -7.97 17.45
CA ASN A 100 -4.03 -8.39 17.89
C ASN A 100 -3.07 -7.19 17.90
N PRO A 101 -2.53 -6.79 19.08
CA PRO A 101 -1.73 -5.58 19.19
C PRO A 101 -0.41 -5.64 18.45
N ASP A 102 0.23 -6.82 18.41
CA ASP A 102 1.52 -7.01 17.73
C ASP A 102 1.36 -6.83 16.22
N ARG A 103 0.31 -7.42 15.65
CA ARG A 103 -0.02 -7.31 14.22
C ARG A 103 -0.54 -5.94 13.83
N LEU A 104 -1.35 -5.29 14.67
CA LEU A 104 -1.84 -3.93 14.41
C LEU A 104 -0.71 -2.89 14.45
N SER A 105 0.27 -3.07 15.34
CA SER A 105 1.45 -2.19 15.45
C SER A 105 2.56 -2.57 14.46
N ASN A 106 2.58 -3.81 13.96
CA ASN A 106 3.59 -4.33 13.03
C ASN A 106 2.87 -5.04 11.87
N GLY A 107 2.26 -4.24 11.00
CA GLY A 107 1.42 -4.72 9.91
C GLY A 107 2.20 -5.54 8.90
N LEU A 108 1.64 -6.68 8.53
CA LEU A 108 2.16 -7.56 7.48
C LEU A 108 1.30 -7.50 6.21
N PRO A 109 1.89 -7.73 5.03
CA PRO A 109 3.28 -8.14 4.79
C PRO A 109 4.30 -7.01 4.98
N GLY A 110 3.85 -5.77 5.13
CA GLY A 110 4.72 -4.60 5.18
C GLY A 110 5.16 -4.21 3.77
N ILE A 111 6.46 -3.96 3.59
CA ILE A 111 7.01 -3.66 2.26
C ILE A 111 7.03 -4.94 1.41
N LEU A 112 6.37 -4.90 0.25
CA LEU A 112 6.27 -6.02 -0.67
C LEU A 112 6.38 -5.56 -2.12
N THR A 113 6.68 -6.51 -3.02
CA THR A 113 6.65 -6.29 -4.47
C THR A 113 5.50 -7.09 -5.07
N GLU A 114 4.70 -6.45 -5.91
CA GLU A 114 3.69 -7.10 -6.74
C GLU A 114 3.93 -6.78 -8.21
N ASP A 115 3.73 -7.77 -9.06
CA ASP A 115 3.62 -7.56 -10.50
C ASP A 115 2.29 -6.86 -10.84
N ILE A 116 2.21 -6.24 -12.03
CA ILE A 116 1.02 -5.47 -12.43
C ILE A 116 -0.23 -6.35 -12.56
N ASP A 117 -0.10 -7.59 -13.03
CA ASP A 117 -1.25 -8.51 -13.14
C ASP A 117 -1.87 -8.77 -11.76
N THR A 118 -1.03 -9.13 -10.79
CA THR A 118 -1.45 -9.38 -9.40
C THR A 118 -2.01 -8.11 -8.78
N THR A 119 -1.31 -6.98 -8.92
CA THR A 119 -1.66 -5.70 -8.29
C THR A 119 -3.07 -5.23 -8.63
N TYR A 120 -3.47 -5.31 -9.90
CA TYR A 120 -4.74 -4.74 -10.37
C TYR A 120 -5.86 -5.78 -10.53
N ASN A 121 -5.54 -7.06 -10.79
CA ASN A 121 -6.56 -8.09 -11.01
C ASN A 121 -6.80 -9.00 -9.80
N VAL A 122 -5.77 -9.26 -8.98
CA VAL A 122 -5.83 -10.26 -7.92
C VAL A 122 -5.99 -9.60 -6.55
N THR A 123 -4.97 -8.86 -6.12
CA THR A 123 -4.97 -8.24 -4.78
C THR A 123 -5.72 -6.93 -4.75
N LYS A 124 -5.81 -6.24 -5.90
CA LYS A 124 -6.45 -4.93 -6.04
C LYS A 124 -5.87 -3.91 -5.06
N SER A 125 -4.58 -4.06 -4.75
CA SER A 125 -3.83 -3.13 -3.90
C SER A 125 -3.82 -1.72 -4.49
N PHE A 126 -3.96 -1.59 -5.81
CA PHE A 126 -4.09 -0.33 -6.53
C PHE A 126 -5.36 -0.33 -7.40
N MET A 127 -5.97 0.83 -7.52
CA MET A 127 -7.10 1.11 -8.40
C MET A 127 -6.60 1.73 -9.70
N ALA A 128 -7.00 1.16 -10.83
CA ALA A 128 -6.66 1.69 -12.14
C ALA A 128 -7.33 3.05 -12.41
N SER A 129 -8.60 3.18 -12.04
CA SER A 129 -9.38 4.40 -12.26
C SER A 129 -8.91 5.51 -11.32
N GLY A 130 -8.56 6.67 -11.87
CA GLY A 130 -8.09 7.81 -11.10
C GLY A 130 -6.64 7.70 -10.59
N GLY A 131 -5.91 6.64 -10.95
CA GLY A 131 -4.48 6.51 -10.64
C GLY A 131 -3.61 7.51 -11.42
N ALA A 132 -2.40 7.75 -10.91
CA ALA A 132 -1.41 8.62 -11.54
C ALA A 132 0.01 8.06 -11.40
N VAL A 133 0.92 8.55 -12.24
CA VAL A 133 2.36 8.27 -12.19
C VAL A 133 3.13 9.58 -12.08
N LEU A 134 3.95 9.70 -11.04
CA LEU A 134 4.83 10.82 -10.80
C LEU A 134 6.18 10.59 -11.45
N LYS A 135 6.60 11.56 -12.26
CA LYS A 135 7.78 11.48 -13.11
C LYS A 135 8.57 12.77 -13.11
N PRO A 136 9.85 12.76 -13.51
CA PRO A 136 10.51 13.96 -13.97
C PRO A 136 9.74 14.59 -15.13
N THR A 137 9.85 15.90 -15.27
CA THR A 137 9.49 16.57 -16.52
C THR A 137 10.41 16.09 -17.64
N ALA A 138 9.93 16.08 -18.89
CA ALA A 138 10.74 15.71 -20.06
C ALA A 138 12.13 16.39 -20.12
N THR A 139 12.22 17.67 -19.73
CA THR A 139 13.50 18.42 -19.69
C THR A 139 14.51 17.85 -18.69
N ASN A 140 14.05 17.30 -17.57
CA ASN A 140 14.89 16.85 -16.46
C ASN A 140 15.10 15.32 -16.45
N GLU A 141 14.38 14.59 -17.31
CA GLU A 141 14.38 13.12 -17.37
C GLU A 141 15.79 12.53 -17.40
N ALA A 142 16.63 12.98 -18.35
CA ALA A 142 17.99 12.48 -18.48
C ALA A 142 18.87 12.76 -17.25
N GLY A 143 18.65 13.89 -16.57
CA GLY A 143 19.40 14.28 -15.37
C GLY A 143 18.95 13.54 -14.11
N TYR A 144 17.66 13.19 -14.01
CA TYR A 144 17.06 12.64 -12.78
C TYR A 144 16.91 11.11 -12.81
N ARG A 145 16.82 10.48 -13.98
CA ARG A 145 16.58 9.03 -14.09
C ARG A 145 17.61 8.18 -13.36
N GLY A 146 18.89 8.57 -13.36
CA GLY A 146 19.93 7.86 -12.61
C GLY A 146 19.66 7.83 -11.09
N ALA A 147 19.24 8.97 -10.52
CA ALA A 147 18.93 9.08 -9.10
C ALA A 147 17.62 8.36 -8.73
N LEU A 148 16.61 8.40 -9.60
CA LEU A 148 15.36 7.65 -9.43
C LEU A 148 15.59 6.14 -9.51
N ASN A 149 16.46 5.68 -10.41
CA ASN A 149 16.88 4.28 -10.45
C ASN A 149 17.57 3.86 -9.15
N ALA A 150 18.41 4.73 -8.57
CA ALA A 150 19.03 4.48 -7.27
C ALA A 150 17.99 4.43 -6.14
N ALA A 151 16.99 5.30 -6.14
CA ALA A 151 15.87 5.26 -5.19
C ALA A 151 15.09 3.94 -5.32
N ALA A 152 14.82 3.46 -6.53
CA ALA A 152 14.18 2.16 -6.76
C ALA A 152 15.01 0.98 -6.22
N GLU A 153 16.35 1.03 -6.36
CA GLU A 153 17.23 0.00 -5.79
C GLU A 153 17.24 0.03 -4.26
N VAL A 154 17.22 1.21 -3.65
CA VAL A 154 16.99 1.36 -2.21
C VAL A 154 15.65 0.76 -1.82
N MET A 155 14.57 1.09 -2.55
CA MET A 155 13.22 0.58 -2.29
C MET A 155 13.20 -0.95 -2.32
N LYS A 156 13.84 -1.58 -3.33
CA LYS A 156 13.99 -3.04 -3.44
C LYS A 156 14.69 -3.66 -2.23
N TYR A 157 15.69 -2.98 -1.68
CA TYR A 157 16.44 -3.46 -0.52
C TYR A 157 15.64 -3.38 0.78
N LEU A 158 14.83 -2.32 0.95
CA LEU A 158 14.09 -2.06 2.18
C LEU A 158 13.09 -3.17 2.51
N VAL A 159 13.15 -3.70 3.72
CA VAL A 159 12.14 -4.60 4.31
C VAL A 159 11.74 -4.04 5.67
N ALA A 160 10.45 -3.78 5.86
CA ALA A 160 9.93 -3.28 7.12
C ALA A 160 8.43 -3.52 7.23
N TYR A 161 7.88 -3.36 8.44
CA TYR A 161 6.45 -3.46 8.68
C TYR A 161 5.68 -2.28 8.10
N TYR A 162 4.40 -2.50 7.81
CA TYR A 162 3.45 -1.41 7.65
C TYR A 162 3.13 -0.86 9.04
N ARG A 163 3.35 0.43 9.23
CA ARG A 163 3.21 1.10 10.51
C ARG A 163 2.14 2.17 10.41
N VAL A 164 0.99 1.93 11.02
CA VAL A 164 -0.09 2.94 11.07
C VAL A 164 0.33 4.22 11.82
N ASN A 165 1.24 4.12 12.78
CA ASN A 165 1.78 5.29 13.49
C ASN A 165 2.67 6.19 12.60
N SER A 166 3.07 5.73 11.42
CA SER A 166 3.87 6.54 10.48
C SER A 166 3.11 7.76 9.93
N TYR A 167 1.78 7.78 10.04
CA TYR A 167 0.97 8.98 9.77
C TYR A 167 1.13 10.08 10.84
N MET A 168 1.79 9.78 11.97
CA MET A 168 2.20 10.76 12.97
C MET A 168 3.69 11.07 12.90
N ASN A 169 4.50 10.02 12.72
CA ASN A 169 5.95 10.15 12.65
C ASN A 169 6.49 9.22 11.57
N ILE A 170 6.77 9.80 10.41
CA ILE A 170 7.28 9.05 9.28
C ILE A 170 8.66 8.47 9.57
N TYR A 171 9.44 9.05 10.50
CA TYR A 171 10.87 8.79 10.68
C TYR A 171 11.21 7.45 11.41
N GLN A 172 10.34 6.45 11.27
CA GLN A 172 10.44 5.17 11.96
C GLN A 172 11.01 4.03 11.10
N LEU A 173 11.54 4.36 9.91
CA LEU A 173 12.12 3.39 8.98
C LEU A 173 13.65 3.46 8.97
N ASP A 174 14.28 2.30 9.13
CA ASP A 174 15.72 2.12 9.06
C ASP A 174 16.14 1.57 7.68
N TYR A 175 17.36 1.85 7.24
CA TYR A 175 17.90 1.31 5.98
C TYR A 175 18.37 -0.14 6.16
N VAL A 176 17.41 -1.07 6.19
CA VAL A 176 17.64 -2.51 6.46
C VAL A 176 16.79 -3.40 5.54
N ASN A 177 17.23 -4.64 5.36
CA ASN A 177 16.54 -5.67 4.56
C ASN A 177 15.92 -6.80 5.40
N TYR A 178 15.60 -6.53 6.66
CA TYR A 178 14.90 -7.47 7.54
C TYR A 178 13.92 -6.73 8.46
N LEU A 179 12.91 -7.46 8.95
CA LEU A 179 11.88 -6.91 9.82
C LEU A 179 12.42 -6.61 11.22
N ILE A 180 12.20 -5.39 11.71
CA ILE A 180 12.50 -4.97 13.08
C ILE A 180 11.20 -4.49 13.73
N LYS A 181 10.81 -5.11 14.85
CA LYS A 181 9.58 -4.72 15.57
C LYS A 181 9.62 -3.24 15.98
N GLY A 182 8.51 -2.55 15.82
CA GLY A 182 8.38 -1.12 16.06
C GLY A 182 9.00 -0.22 14.98
N ARG A 183 9.58 -0.80 13.92
CA ARG A 183 10.16 -0.07 12.78
C ARG A 183 9.39 -0.34 11.50
N GLY A 184 9.23 0.69 10.69
CA GLY A 184 8.48 0.63 9.44
C GLY A 184 7.90 1.96 9.02
N ASN A 185 6.98 1.91 8.06
CA ASN A 185 6.39 3.12 7.50
C ASN A 185 5.00 2.86 6.89
N ALA A 186 4.38 3.90 6.33
CA ALA A 186 3.32 3.81 5.34
C ALA A 186 3.91 3.98 3.93
N CYS A 187 3.11 3.76 2.91
CA CYS A 187 3.53 3.60 1.51
C CYS A 187 4.26 4.83 0.96
N SER A 188 3.64 6.00 1.11
CA SER A 188 4.22 7.28 0.70
C SER A 188 5.46 7.65 1.51
N GLY A 189 5.49 7.25 2.79
CA GLY A 189 6.68 7.38 3.61
C GLY A 189 7.82 6.48 3.15
N THR A 190 7.54 5.26 2.72
CA THR A 190 8.57 4.40 2.13
C THR A 190 9.12 5.00 0.83
N CYS A 191 8.28 5.61 -0.02
CA CYS A 191 8.73 6.32 -1.23
C CYS A 191 9.62 7.54 -0.88
N TRP A 192 9.24 8.28 0.15
CA TRP A 192 10.07 9.38 0.69
C TRP A 192 11.43 8.86 1.17
N TYR A 193 11.44 7.75 1.92
CA TYR A 193 12.67 7.16 2.45
C TYR A 193 13.59 6.61 1.38
N ALA A 194 13.01 6.02 0.32
CA ALA A 194 13.77 5.55 -0.82
C ALA A 194 14.59 6.69 -1.44
N ASN A 195 13.98 7.87 -1.59
CA ASN A 195 14.67 9.08 -2.04
C ASN A 195 15.67 9.62 -1.00
N TYR A 196 15.30 9.62 0.28
CA TYR A 196 16.19 10.07 1.36
C TYR A 196 17.49 9.26 1.39
N PHE A 197 17.40 7.92 1.39
CA PHE A 197 18.56 7.05 1.39
C PHE A 197 19.31 7.03 0.04
N SER A 198 18.68 7.45 -1.07
CA SER A 198 19.38 7.69 -2.33
C SER A 198 20.03 9.07 -2.42
N GLY A 199 20.00 9.86 -1.33
CA GLY A 199 20.69 11.15 -1.21
C GLY A 199 19.83 12.37 -1.52
N LYS A 200 18.51 12.21 -1.72
CA LYS A 200 17.57 13.32 -1.93
C LYS A 200 16.61 13.45 -0.75
N THR A 201 16.83 14.47 0.06
CA THR A 201 15.88 14.81 1.12
C THR A 201 14.70 15.57 0.54
N MET A 202 13.57 14.89 0.41
CA MET A 202 12.29 15.51 0.06
C MET A 202 11.68 16.25 1.26
N SER A 203 10.81 17.23 1.00
CA SER A 203 10.03 17.92 2.03
C SER A 203 9.12 16.94 2.78
N VAL A 204 8.88 17.22 4.06
CA VAL A 204 7.92 16.47 4.90
C VAL A 204 6.81 17.41 5.36
N ALA A 205 5.56 17.00 5.16
CA ALA A 205 4.42 17.80 5.59
C ALA A 205 4.33 17.81 7.11
N THR A 206 3.92 18.96 7.65
CA THR A 206 3.65 19.14 9.07
C THR A 206 2.16 19.39 9.24
N ILE A 207 1.49 18.52 9.99
CA ILE A 207 0.05 18.60 10.24
C ILE A 207 -0.15 19.13 11.66
N PRO A 208 -0.78 20.32 11.81
CA PRO A 208 -0.93 20.97 13.11
C PRO A 208 -1.91 20.24 14.03
N PRO A 209 -1.84 20.47 15.36
CA PRO A 209 -2.63 19.71 16.34
C PRO A 209 -4.15 19.76 16.17
N ASN A 210 -4.69 20.88 15.67
CA ASN A 210 -6.11 20.99 15.37
C ASN A 210 -6.53 20.00 14.25
N LEU A 211 -5.74 19.90 13.18
CA LEU A 211 -6.02 18.95 12.09
C LEU A 211 -5.79 17.50 12.54
N VAL A 212 -4.74 17.23 13.34
CA VAL A 212 -4.53 15.90 13.94
C VAL A 212 -5.76 15.48 14.75
N SER A 213 -6.33 16.38 15.56
CA SER A 213 -7.53 16.09 16.35
C SER A 213 -8.77 15.82 15.50
N VAL A 214 -8.92 16.51 14.36
CA VAL A 214 -10.03 16.30 13.42
C VAL A 214 -9.87 14.96 12.71
N CYS A 215 -8.67 14.65 12.21
CA CYS A 215 -8.32 13.36 11.61
C CYS A 215 -8.55 12.20 12.59
N ALA A 216 -8.13 12.33 13.85
CA ALA A 216 -8.35 11.30 14.87
C ALA A 216 -9.84 11.06 15.16
N SER A 217 -10.63 12.14 15.25
CA SER A 217 -12.08 12.06 15.46
C SER A 217 -12.79 11.44 14.26
N ASN A 218 -12.40 11.82 13.04
CA ASN A 218 -12.95 11.24 11.82
C ASN A 218 -12.58 9.77 11.67
N MET A 219 -11.32 9.40 11.92
CA MET A 219 -10.89 8.00 11.93
C MET A 219 -11.71 7.18 12.94
N TYR A 220 -11.93 7.69 14.16
CA TYR A 220 -12.80 7.04 15.14
C TYR A 220 -14.21 6.82 14.58
N SER A 221 -14.83 7.88 14.05
CA SER A 221 -16.19 7.82 13.50
C SER A 221 -16.29 6.89 12.29
N SER A 222 -15.35 6.97 11.34
CA SER A 222 -15.29 6.08 10.18
C SER A 222 -15.11 4.63 10.59
N VAL A 223 -14.25 4.33 11.58
CA VAL A 223 -14.11 2.94 12.08
C VAL A 223 -15.38 2.47 12.79
N VAL A 224 -15.99 3.30 13.64
CA VAL A 224 -17.26 2.95 14.30
C VAL A 224 -18.34 2.67 13.26
N ASN A 225 -18.48 3.55 12.26
CA ASN A 225 -19.44 3.36 11.17
C ASN A 225 -19.08 2.13 10.34
N MET A 226 -17.81 1.90 9.99
CA MET A 226 -17.40 0.70 9.27
C MET A 226 -17.72 -0.58 10.04
N VAL A 227 -17.55 -0.62 11.36
CA VAL A 227 -17.90 -1.79 12.17
C VAL A 227 -19.42 -1.99 12.21
N ARG A 228 -20.21 -0.89 12.25
CA ARG A 228 -21.68 -0.91 12.28
C ARG A 228 -22.32 -1.21 10.91
N ASP A 229 -21.80 -0.60 9.85
CA ASP A 229 -22.28 -0.66 8.47
C ASP A 229 -21.83 -1.94 7.77
N ASN A 230 -20.63 -2.47 8.06
CA ASN A 230 -20.14 -3.72 7.48
C ASN A 230 -20.78 -4.97 8.08
N ALA A 231 -22.03 -4.92 8.55
CA ALA A 231 -22.89 -6.11 8.62
C ALA A 231 -23.02 -6.89 7.28
N GLY A 232 -22.27 -6.53 6.23
CA GLY A 232 -21.57 -7.46 5.32
C GLY A 232 -20.14 -6.99 4.99
N GLY A 233 -19.19 -7.93 4.80
CA GLY A 233 -17.81 -7.69 4.32
C GLY A 233 -16.73 -7.77 5.40
N PHE A 234 -16.60 -6.74 6.24
CA PHE A 234 -15.74 -6.74 7.42
C PHE A 234 -16.47 -7.19 8.70
N GLY A 235 -17.79 -7.02 8.74
CA GLY A 235 -18.62 -7.35 9.89
C GLY A 235 -19.25 -8.73 9.84
N SER A 236 -19.07 -9.58 8.82
CA SER A 236 -19.29 -11.03 9.07
C SER A 236 -18.30 -11.57 10.11
N PHE A 237 -17.17 -10.88 10.30
CA PHE A 237 -16.14 -11.22 11.27
C PHE A 237 -16.34 -10.54 12.64
N VAL A 238 -17.19 -9.51 12.75
CA VAL A 238 -17.48 -8.76 14.00
C VAL A 238 -18.94 -8.89 14.46
N ILE A 239 -19.88 -9.33 13.61
CA ILE A 239 -21.32 -9.46 13.93
C ILE A 239 -21.75 -10.91 14.21
N ASP A 240 -20.98 -11.94 13.82
CA ASP A 240 -21.11 -13.29 14.43
C ASP A 240 -20.81 -13.29 15.94
N ILE A 241 -20.30 -12.17 16.45
CA ILE A 241 -19.92 -11.93 17.83
C ILE A 241 -21.04 -11.28 18.66
N GLU A 242 -21.97 -10.55 18.05
CA GLU A 242 -22.97 -9.75 18.77
C GLU A 242 -24.39 -10.35 18.75
N GLY A 243 -24.55 -11.58 18.25
CA GLY A 243 -25.81 -12.31 18.41
C GLY A 243 -26.18 -12.64 19.86
N LEU A 244 -25.26 -12.46 20.84
CA LEU A 244 -25.54 -12.85 22.22
C LEU A 244 -25.36 -11.77 23.29
N PHE A 245 -24.22 -11.07 23.53
CA PHE A 245 -24.17 -10.15 24.70
C PHE A 245 -23.10 -9.02 24.65
N GLY A 246 -23.52 -7.76 24.38
CA GLY A 246 -22.92 -6.55 24.99
C GLY A 246 -22.51 -5.40 24.05
N THR A 247 -23.07 -4.20 24.29
CA THR A 247 -22.74 -2.90 23.68
C THR A 247 -21.26 -2.48 23.89
N GLY A 248 -20.58 -2.00 22.84
CA GLY A 248 -19.32 -1.23 22.94
C GLY A 248 -18.03 -1.87 22.38
N ALA A 249 -18.11 -2.92 21.56
CA ALA A 249 -16.94 -3.52 20.90
C ALA A 249 -16.40 -2.65 19.74
N ASP A 250 -17.31 -2.05 18.97
CA ASP A 250 -17.06 -1.03 17.94
C ASP A 250 -16.22 0.14 18.46
N GLU A 251 -16.62 0.73 19.60
CA GLU A 251 -15.91 1.83 20.21
C GLU A 251 -14.53 1.42 20.72
N LYS A 252 -14.38 0.21 21.27
CA LYS A 252 -13.08 -0.33 21.73
C LYS A 252 -12.12 -0.52 20.58
N VAL A 253 -12.59 -1.05 19.45
CA VAL A 253 -11.78 -1.23 18.23
C VAL A 253 -11.39 0.13 17.65
N ALA A 254 -12.35 1.06 17.55
CA ALA A 254 -12.07 2.42 17.08
C ALA A 254 -11.06 3.14 17.99
N ASN A 255 -11.22 3.05 19.31
CA ASN A 255 -10.26 3.59 20.27
C ASN A 255 -8.87 2.96 20.10
N GLN A 256 -8.79 1.63 19.96
CA GLN A 256 -7.52 0.92 19.74
C GLN A 256 -6.81 1.40 18.48
N ILE A 257 -7.53 1.51 17.37
CA ILE A 257 -6.98 2.00 16.10
C ILE A 257 -6.44 3.42 16.28
N VAL A 258 -7.25 4.35 16.80
CA VAL A 258 -6.79 5.74 16.99
C VAL A 258 -5.62 5.83 17.98
N ASN A 259 -5.63 5.07 19.07
CA ASN A 259 -4.51 5.01 20.01
C ASN A 259 -3.23 4.46 19.35
N THR A 260 -3.36 3.52 18.42
CA THR A 260 -2.22 2.99 17.66
C THR A 260 -1.69 4.01 16.65
N PHE A 261 -2.57 4.64 15.88
CA PHE A 261 -2.20 5.68 14.92
C PHE A 261 -1.52 6.86 15.61
N ALA A 262 -2.13 7.39 16.69
CA ALA A 262 -1.65 8.61 17.33
C ALA A 262 -0.44 8.40 18.24
N PHE A 263 -0.33 7.25 18.92
CA PHE A 263 0.63 7.05 20.02
C PHE A 263 1.38 5.71 19.97
N ASP A 264 1.18 4.89 18.94
CA ASP A 264 1.68 3.51 18.87
C ASP A 264 1.25 2.64 20.08
N ARG A 265 0.03 2.88 20.60
CA ARG A 265 -0.54 2.16 21.75
C ARG A 265 -1.54 1.09 21.31
N SER A 266 -1.05 0.05 20.63
CA SER A 266 -1.91 -1.01 20.07
C SER A 266 -2.60 -1.92 21.07
N THR A 267 -2.23 -1.86 22.36
CA THR A 267 -2.87 -2.66 23.41
C THR A 267 -4.06 -1.93 24.07
N ASP A 268 -4.19 -0.62 23.85
CA ASP A 268 -5.04 0.29 24.60
C ASP A 268 -6.39 0.51 23.88
N THR A 269 -7.47 -0.06 24.40
CA THR A 269 -8.83 0.06 23.84
C THR A 269 -9.64 1.19 24.51
N SER A 270 -9.02 1.98 25.40
CA SER A 270 -9.69 3.06 26.12
C SER A 270 -9.78 4.34 25.30
N SER A 271 -10.58 5.30 25.75
CA SER A 271 -10.69 6.64 25.15
C SER A 271 -9.47 7.55 25.38
N TYR A 272 -8.29 6.97 25.64
CA TYR A 272 -7.02 7.65 25.94
C TYR A 272 -6.70 8.79 24.97
N TRP A 273 -6.93 8.60 23.67
CA TRP A 273 -6.67 9.59 22.63
C TRP A 273 -7.46 10.89 22.80
N ARG A 274 -8.72 10.84 23.29
CA ARG A 274 -9.67 11.95 23.23
C ARG A 274 -9.17 13.25 23.88
N SER A 275 -8.41 13.14 24.97
CA SER A 275 -7.87 14.30 25.69
C SER A 275 -6.42 14.64 25.33
N ARG A 276 -5.79 13.91 24.40
CA ARG A 276 -4.34 13.99 24.15
C ARG A 276 -3.97 14.36 22.72
N VAL A 277 -4.76 13.92 21.73
CA VAL A 277 -4.44 14.15 20.31
C VAL A 277 -4.37 15.63 19.94
N GLY A 278 -5.12 16.49 20.62
CA GLY A 278 -5.13 17.94 20.38
C GLY A 278 -3.84 18.68 20.72
N SER A 279 -2.83 17.98 21.28
CA SER A 279 -1.49 18.52 21.55
C SER A 279 -0.41 17.99 20.60
N LEU A 280 -0.74 17.03 19.73
CA LEU A 280 0.22 16.36 18.87
C LEU A 280 0.40 17.10 17.55
N THR A 281 1.63 17.20 17.07
CA THR A 281 1.92 17.57 15.68
C THR A 281 2.37 16.32 14.94
N ALA A 282 1.90 16.12 13.71
CA ALA A 282 2.37 15.02 12.88
C ALA A 282 3.38 15.51 11.83
N HIS A 283 4.39 14.69 11.57
CA HIS A 283 5.36 14.87 10.49
C HIS A 283 5.31 13.62 9.61
N ALA A 284 4.47 13.69 8.57
CA ALA A 284 4.17 12.58 7.71
C ALA A 284 3.76 13.02 6.31
N ASN A 285 4.10 12.21 5.31
CA ASN A 285 3.71 12.44 3.93
C ASN A 285 2.58 11.49 3.55
N ALA A 286 1.43 12.06 3.19
CA ALA A 286 0.42 11.38 2.41
C ALA A 286 0.90 11.18 0.96
N PRO A 287 0.24 10.33 0.15
CA PRO A 287 0.58 10.16 -1.27
C PRO A 287 0.68 11.49 -2.02
N ASP A 288 -0.30 12.37 -1.83
CA ASP A 288 -0.30 13.68 -2.48
C ASP A 288 0.81 14.63 -1.98
N HIS A 289 1.35 14.43 -0.78
CA HIS A 289 2.48 15.23 -0.27
C HIS A 289 3.77 14.97 -1.06
N LEU A 290 3.82 13.93 -1.91
CA LEU A 290 4.93 13.68 -2.84
C LEU A 290 4.91 14.63 -4.06
N LEU A 291 3.81 15.36 -4.25
CA LEU A 291 3.61 16.29 -5.36
C LEU A 291 4.28 17.64 -5.11
N LEU A 292 4.55 18.36 -6.20
CA LEU A 292 4.93 19.76 -6.13
C LEU A 292 3.77 20.59 -5.55
N GLN A 293 4.13 21.58 -4.73
CA GLN A 293 3.20 22.51 -4.05
C GLN A 293 2.37 23.40 -4.98
N ASN A 294 2.53 23.31 -6.29
CA ASN A 294 1.75 24.05 -7.29
C ASN A 294 0.79 23.13 -8.05
N PHE A 295 0.78 21.84 -7.75
CA PHE A 295 -0.11 20.89 -8.39
C PHE A 295 -1.46 20.85 -7.68
N ILE A 296 -2.54 21.07 -8.46
CA ILE A 296 -3.91 20.91 -7.99
C ILE A 296 -4.35 19.48 -8.32
N ASN A 297 -4.70 18.72 -7.29
CA ASN A 297 -5.15 17.34 -7.46
C ASN A 297 -6.58 17.27 -8.03
N PRO A 298 -7.05 16.09 -8.46
CA PRO A 298 -8.39 15.93 -9.01
C PRO A 298 -9.54 16.30 -8.06
N ALA A 299 -9.30 16.35 -6.75
CA ALA A 299 -10.27 16.84 -5.77
C ALA A 299 -10.37 18.39 -5.74
N GLY A 300 -9.57 19.11 -6.53
CA GLY A 300 -9.55 20.57 -6.56
C GLY A 300 -8.77 21.22 -5.41
N ALA A 301 -7.94 20.44 -4.71
CA ALA A 301 -7.12 20.90 -3.59
C ALA A 301 -5.63 20.88 -3.95
N ASN A 302 -4.82 21.58 -3.15
CA ASN A 302 -3.36 21.60 -3.30
C ASN A 302 -2.68 21.02 -2.06
N PRO A 303 -2.56 19.68 -1.97
CA PRO A 303 -1.86 19.00 -0.89
C PRO A 303 -0.34 18.85 -1.12
N GLY A 304 0.21 19.22 -2.28
CA GLY A 304 1.63 19.05 -2.56
C GLY A 304 2.51 19.85 -1.57
N VAL A 305 3.62 19.27 -1.13
CA VAL A 305 4.58 19.96 -0.23
C VAL A 305 5.99 20.03 -0.79
N GLN A 306 6.21 19.46 -1.98
CA GLN A 306 7.51 19.49 -2.61
C GLN A 306 7.74 20.78 -3.40
N THR A 307 9.01 21.08 -3.62
CA THR A 307 9.47 22.12 -4.54
C THR A 307 10.35 21.47 -5.61
N GLU A 308 10.65 22.22 -6.67
CA GLU A 308 11.61 21.78 -7.70
C GLU A 308 12.98 21.43 -7.10
N SER A 309 13.36 22.06 -5.98
CA SER A 309 14.63 21.79 -5.30
C SER A 309 14.60 20.52 -4.45
N THR A 310 13.42 20.08 -4.00
CA THR A 310 13.27 18.95 -3.06
C THR A 310 12.74 17.68 -3.70
N SER A 311 12.23 17.74 -4.94
CA SER A 311 11.68 16.58 -5.65
C SER A 311 12.37 16.33 -6.99
N TYR A 312 12.44 15.05 -7.38
CA TYR A 312 12.75 14.65 -8.76
C TYR A 312 11.51 14.54 -9.64
N TYR A 313 10.32 14.53 -9.00
CA TYR A 313 9.04 14.42 -9.65
C TYR A 313 8.49 15.83 -9.92
N GLY A 314 8.32 16.18 -11.19
CA GLY A 314 7.77 17.45 -11.64
C GLY A 314 6.63 17.32 -12.65
N GLN A 315 6.24 16.09 -12.98
CA GLN A 315 5.16 15.76 -13.89
C GLN A 315 4.25 14.71 -13.26
N VAL A 316 2.95 14.85 -13.50
CA VAL A 316 1.91 13.92 -13.05
C VAL A 316 1.14 13.45 -14.27
N ASP A 317 1.37 12.21 -14.67
CA ASP A 317 0.65 11.59 -15.78
C ASP A 317 -0.51 10.74 -15.25
N PRO A 318 -1.65 10.66 -15.97
CA PRO A 318 -2.63 9.62 -15.71
C PRO A 318 -2.00 8.24 -15.77
N LEU A 319 -2.43 7.34 -14.89
CA LEU A 319 -2.04 5.94 -14.94
C LEU A 319 -2.65 5.30 -16.19
N VAL A 320 -1.80 4.69 -17.02
CA VAL A 320 -2.21 3.93 -18.21
C VAL A 320 -1.75 2.50 -18.04
N ILE A 321 -2.69 1.57 -18.11
CA ILE A 321 -2.43 0.13 -18.03
C ILE A 321 -2.46 -0.47 -19.43
N THR A 322 -1.37 -1.13 -19.80
CA THR A 322 -1.31 -1.98 -20.99
C THR A 322 -1.73 -3.39 -20.59
N ALA A 323 -2.81 -3.88 -21.20
CA ALA A 323 -3.32 -5.23 -20.96
C ALA A 323 -2.29 -6.30 -21.36
N GLY A 324 -2.21 -7.36 -20.56
CA GLY A 324 -1.44 -8.54 -20.90
C GLY A 324 -2.10 -9.30 -22.05
N TYR A 325 -1.30 -10.01 -22.84
CA TYR A 325 -1.78 -10.75 -23.99
C TYR A 325 -0.94 -11.99 -24.27
N TYR A 326 -1.55 -13.00 -24.88
CA TYR A 326 -0.83 -14.18 -25.37
C TYR A 326 -0.33 -13.95 -26.80
N TYR A 327 0.89 -14.38 -27.08
CA TYR A 327 1.46 -14.37 -28.43
C TYR A 327 2.13 -15.71 -28.73
N TRP A 328 2.17 -16.07 -30.02
CA TRP A 328 2.77 -17.31 -30.48
C TRP A 328 4.26 -17.11 -30.75
N VAL A 329 5.09 -18.05 -30.27
CA VAL A 329 6.54 -18.11 -30.54
C VAL A 329 6.82 -19.43 -31.22
N ASP A 330 7.39 -19.38 -32.44
CA ASP A 330 7.77 -20.54 -33.25
C ASP A 330 9.05 -21.25 -32.74
#